data_AF-A0A382D9X5-F1
#
_entry.id   AF-A0A382D9X5-F1
#
_cell.length_a   1.000
_cell.length_b   1.000
_cell.length_c   1.000
_cell.angle_alpha   90.00
_cell.angle_beta   90.00
_cell.angle_gamma   90.00
#
_symmetry.space_group_name_H-M   'P 1'
#
loop_
_entity.id
_entity.type
_entity.pdbx_description
1 polymer ?
#
loop_
_entity_poly.entity_id
_entity_poly.type
_entity_poly.pdbx_seq_one_letter_code
_entity_poly.pdbx_strand_id
1 'polypeptide(L)' 'MSLLYISSGVQHFANTGWFMKIMPPYLSFHKELVYLSGVFEIILGTMLLFEKTRFLAGWGLILLLIAVFPANI' A
#
# COMPACT_ATOMS: atom_id res chain seq x y z
N MET A 1 3.11 15.18 -3.11
CA MET A 1 2.67 13.79 -3.40
C MET A 1 3.49 12.74 -2.63
N SER A 2 4.83 12.78 -2.61
CA SER A 2 5.65 11.80 -1.87
C SER A 2 5.31 11.66 -0.38
N LEU A 3 5.14 12.78 0.33
CA LEU A 3 4.81 12.79 1.76
C LEU A 3 3.44 12.17 2.07
N LEU A 4 2.47 12.28 1.14
CA LEU A 4 1.15 11.66 1.32
C LEU A 4 1.23 10.14 1.26
N TYR A 5 2.04 9.58 0.36
CA TYR A 5 2.25 8.13 0.27
C TYR A 5 3.03 7.59 1.47
N ILE A 6 4.04 8.32 1.96
CA ILE A 6 4.76 7.93 3.18
C ILE A 6 3.83 7.96 4.39
N SER A 7 3.01 9.01 4.52
CA SER A 7 2.02 9.12 5.61
C SER A 7 0.93 8.03 5.51
N SER A 8 0.47 7.71 4.30
CA SER A 8 -0.49 6.63 4.04
C SER A 8 0.09 5.27 4.39
N GLY A 9 1.33 5.00 3.99
CA GLY A 9 2.06 3.79 4.36
C GLY A 9 2.21 3.65 5.88
N VAL A 10 2.53 4.73 6.61
CA VAL A 10 2.55 4.71 8.08
C VAL A 10 1.16 4.45 8.67
N GLN A 11 0.11 5.01 8.07
CA GLN A 11 -1.26 4.80 8.50
C GLN A 11 -1.73 3.35 8.29
N HIS A 12 -1.19 2.63 7.30
CA HIS A 12 -1.43 1.19 7.13
C HIS A 12 -0.96 0.38 8.34
N PHE A 13 0.17 0.74 8.96
CA PHE A 13 0.64 0.10 10.19
C PHE A 13 -0.14 0.56 11.42
N ALA A 14 -0.42 1.86 11.51
CA ALA A 14 -1.12 2.43 12.66
C ALA A 14 -2.61 2.04 12.73
N ASN A 15 -3.27 1.85 11.59
CA ASN A 15 -4.70 1.58 11.45
C ASN A 15 -4.99 0.31 10.65
N THR A 16 -4.17 -0.73 10.82
CA THR A 16 -4.40 -2.08 10.27
C THR A 16 -5.84 -2.59 10.49
N GLY A 17 -6.44 -2.26 11.63
CA GLY A 17 -7.83 -2.62 11.98
C GLY A 17 -8.91 -1.98 11.10
N TRP A 18 -8.68 -0.76 10.61
CA TRP A 18 -9.63 -0.07 9.73
C TRP A 18 -9.57 -0.64 8.31
N PHE A 19 -8.37 -0.92 7.81
CA PHE A 19 -8.16 -1.57 6.51
C PHE A 19 -8.65 -3.02 6.48
N MET A 20 -8.46 -3.79 7.56
CA MET A 20 -9.02 -5.14 7.68
C MET A 20 -10.56 -5.15 7.58
N LYS A 21 -11.24 -4.12 8.09
CA LYS A 21 -12.71 -4.03 8.06
C LYS A 21 -13.29 -3.83 6.66
N ILE A 22 -12.49 -3.28 5.74
CA ILE A 22 -12.90 -2.99 4.37
C ILE A 22 -12.60 -4.20 3.45
N MET A 23 -11.73 -5.10 3.90
CA MET A 23 -11.25 -6.23 3.12
C MET A 23 -12.26 -7.40 3.18
N PRO A 24 -12.57 -8.06 2.05
CA PRO A 24 -13.63 -9.06 1.95
C PRO A 24 -13.29 -10.31 2.76
N PRO A 25 -14.27 -11.00 3.34
CA PRO A 25 -14.04 -12.15 4.21
C PRO A 25 -13.42 -13.39 3.53
N TYR A 26 -13.30 -13.41 2.20
CA TYR A 26 -12.72 -14.53 1.43
C TYR A 26 -11.18 -14.66 1.56
N LEU A 27 -10.47 -13.58 1.91
CA LEU A 27 -9.01 -13.57 1.98
C LEU A 27 -8.48 -13.88 3.39
N SER A 28 -8.29 -15.15 3.75
CA SER A 28 -7.84 -15.57 5.11
C SER A 28 -6.59 -14.86 5.68
N PHE A 29 -5.78 -14.19 4.84
CA PHE A 29 -4.53 -13.51 5.22
C PHE A 29 -4.64 -11.97 5.21
N HIS A 30 -5.74 -11.40 5.71
CA HIS A 30 -5.97 -9.95 5.71
C HIS A 30 -4.84 -9.14 6.37
N LYS A 31 -4.35 -9.58 7.54
CA LYS A 31 -3.31 -8.84 8.28
C LYS A 31 -1.99 -8.78 7.54
N GLU A 32 -1.54 -9.91 7.02
CA GLU A 32 -0.24 -10.02 6.34
C GLU A 32 -0.24 -9.21 5.06
N LEU A 33 -1.35 -9.20 4.31
CA LEU A 33 -1.48 -8.42 3.09
C LEU A 33 -1.50 -6.91 3.35
N VAL A 34 -2.18 -6.45 4.41
CA VAL A 34 -2.17 -5.02 4.80
C VAL A 34 -0.79 -4.59 5.29
N TYR A 35 -0.08 -5.45 6.03
CA TYR A 35 1.30 -5.17 6.46
C TYR A 35 2.25 -5.12 5.26
N LEU A 36 2.14 -6.08 4.34
CA LEU A 36 2.97 -6.17 3.16
C LEU A 36 2.74 -4.96 2.24
N SER A 37 1.48 -4.58 2.01
CA SER A 37 1.16 -3.38 1.22
C SER A 37 1.70 -2.12 1.88
N GLY A 38 1.56 -1.97 3.21
CA GLY A 38 2.12 -0.86 3.96
C GLY A 38 3.65 -0.74 3.82
N VAL A 39 4.38 -1.86 3.89
CA VAL A 39 5.85 -1.89 3.67
C VAL A 39 6.18 -1.38 2.27
N PHE A 40 5.53 -1.94 1.24
CA PHE A 40 5.78 -1.52 -0.14
C PHE A 40 5.41 -0.05 -0.37
N GLU A 41 4.33 0.44 0.22
CA GLU A 41 3.88 1.83 0.08
C GLU A 41 4.87 2.82 0.70
N ILE A 42 5.50 2.48 1.84
CA ILE A 42 6.59 3.27 2.43
C ILE A 42 7.84 3.25 1.54
N ILE A 43 8.22 2.07 1.01
CA ILE A 43 9.40 1.92 0.15
C ILE A 43 9.21 2.71 -1.15
N LEU A 44 8.06 2.56 -1.82
CA LEU A 44 7.73 3.27 -3.05
C LEU A 44 7.51 4.77 -2.80
N GLY A 45 6.88 5.13 -1.68
CA GLY A 45 6.73 6.52 -1.24
C GLY A 45 8.06 7.22 -0.96
N THR A 46 9.06 6.48 -0.46
CA THR A 46 10.44 6.96 -0.28
C THR A 46 11.18 7.03 -1.62
N MET A 47 10.99 6.06 -2.52
CA MET A 47 11.52 6.12 -3.89
C MET A 47 10.94 7.27 -4.72
N LEU A 48 9.72 7.75 -4.43
CA LEU A 48 9.11 8.91 -5.08
C LEU A 48 9.86 10.23 -4.79
N LEU A 49 10.65 10.29 -3.71
CA LEU A 49 11.51 11.45 -3.38
C LEU A 49 12.65 11.59 -4.39
N PHE A 50 13.13 10.48 -4.96
CA PHE A 50 14.18 10.49 -5.97
C PHE A 50 13.57 10.59 -7.36
N GLU A 51 13.91 11.65 -8.10
CA GLU A 51 13.33 11.94 -9.42
C GLU A 51 13.56 10.82 -10.44
N LYS A 52 14.71 10.13 -10.36
CA LYS A 52 15.03 8.99 -11.23
C LYS A 52 14.15 7.75 -10.99
N THR A 53 13.70 7.52 -9.76
CA THR A 53 12.89 6.35 -9.39
C THR A 53 11.40 6.66 -9.35
N ARG A 54 11.01 7.92 -9.59
CA ARG A 54 9.61 8.36 -9.54
C ARG A 54 8.69 7.60 -10.51
N PHE A 55 9.19 7.26 -11.70
CA PHE A 55 8.45 6.47 -12.69
C PHE A 55 8.24 5.02 -12.24
N LEU A 56 9.29 4.40 -11.67
CA LEU A 56 9.24 3.04 -11.14
C LEU A 56 8.35 2.96 -9.89
N ALA A 57 8.44 3.97 -9.03
CA ALA A 57 7.62 4.10 -7.83
C ALA A 57 6.12 4.26 -8.16
N GLY A 58 5.79 5.06 -9.17
CA GLY A 58 4.42 5.23 -9.65
C GLY A 58 3.84 3.92 -10.21
N TRP A 59 4.61 3.20 -11.04
CA TRP A 59 4.20 1.89 -11.53
C TRP A 59 4.06 0.85 -10.42
N GLY A 60 4.96 0.85 -9.43
CA GLY A 60 4.87 0.00 -8.26
C GLY A 60 3.60 0.25 -7.44
N LEU A 61 3.22 1.53 -7.26
CA LEU A 61 2.00 1.91 -6.55
C LEU A 61 0.75 1.47 -7.30
N ILE A 62 0.73 1.62 -8.63
CA ILE A 62 -0.37 1.13 -9.46
C ILE A 62 -0.51 -0.39 -9.34
N LEU A 63 0.60 -1.13 -9.40
CA LEU A 63 0.60 -2.59 -9.28
C LEU A 63 0.13 -3.03 -7.88
N LEU A 64 0.57 -2.33 -6.83
CA LEU A 64 0.12 -2.54 -5.47
C LEU A 64 -1.38 -2.29 -5.33
N LEU A 65 -1.88 -1.18 -5.87
CA LEU A 65 -3.32 -0.88 -5.89
C LEU A 65 -4.09 -1.97 -6.63
N ILE A 66 -3.61 -2.43 -7.78
CA ILE A 66 -4.22 -3.53 -8.55
C ILE A 66 -4.19 -4.85 -7.78
N ALA A 67 -3.17 -5.10 -6.94
CA ALA A 67 -3.05 -6.29 -6.10
C ALA A 67 -3.92 -6.21 -4.83
N VAL A 68 -4.24 -5.00 -4.36
CA VAL A 68 -5.17 -4.75 -3.24
C VAL A 68 -6.63 -4.69 -3.71
N PHE A 69 -6.90 -4.18 -4.91
CA PHE A 69 -8.23 -4.13 -5.54
C PHE A 69 -8.92 -5.46 -5.92
N PRO A 70 -8.25 -6.61 -6.17
CA PRO A 70 -8.96 -7.86 -6.47
C PRO A 70 -9.65 -8.41 -5.22
N ALA A 71 -9.41 -7.80 -4.06
CA ALA A 71 -10.23 -7.94 -2.87
C ALA A 71 -11.65 -7.35 -3.02
N ASN A 72 -12.04 -6.83 -4.19
CA ASN A 72 -13.40 -6.37 -4.45
C ASN A 72 -14.11 -7.17 -5.56
N ILE A 73 -13.66 -8.39 -5.87
CA ILE A 73 -14.42 -9.37 -6.67
C ILE A 73 -14.91 -10.50 -5.76
#